data_AF-A0A7J4SLX0-F1
#
_entry.id   AF-A0A7J4SLX0-F1
#
_cell.length_a   1.000
_cell.length_b   1.000
_cell.length_c   1.000
_cell.angle_alpha   90.00
_cell.angle_beta   90.00
_cell.angle_gamma   90.00
#
_symmetry.space_group_name_H-M   'P 1'
#
loop_
_entity.id
_entity.type
_entity.pdbx_description
1 polymer ?
#
loop_
_entity_poly.entity_id
_entity_poly.type
_entity_poly.pdbx_seq_one_letter_code
_entity_poly.pdbx_strand_id
1 'polypeptide(L)'
;MKRLLINGDAHLQKGTKIEYGDEELICFSVTRNGDYHGPRRVQLACIVGVTEEYSTFIEEEYIAHFLETESINSEDVKIVI
;
A
#
# COMPACT_ATOMS: atom_id res chain seq x y z
N MET A 1 -10.69 2.03 0.03
CA MET A 1 -9.23 2.12 -0.06
C MET A 1 -8.69 2.22 1.35
N LYS A 2 -7.52 1.65 1.60
CA LYS A 2 -6.90 1.55 2.91
C LYS A 2 -5.41 1.83 2.83
N ARG A 3 -4.79 2.08 3.98
CA ARG A 3 -3.35 2.25 4.11
C ARG A 3 -2.74 0.94 4.60
N LEU A 4 -1.84 0.36 3.82
CA LEU A 4 -1.01 -0.77 4.25
C LEU A 4 0.37 -0.27 4.66
N LEU A 5 0.79 -0.63 5.87
CA LEU A 5 2.16 -0.47 6.36
C LEU A 5 2.85 -1.82 6.25
N ILE A 6 3.63 -2.00 5.18
CA ILE A 6 4.31 -3.26 4.88
C ILE A 6 5.70 -3.21 5.48
N ASN A 7 5.96 -4.09 6.44
CA ASN A 7 7.28 -4.25 7.05
C ASN A 7 8.13 -5.17 6.18
N GLY A 8 9.23 -4.66 5.63
CA GLY A 8 10.03 -5.30 4.60
C GLY A 8 9.84 -4.64 3.22
N ASP A 9 10.67 -5.03 2.26
CA ASP A 9 10.60 -4.54 0.90
C ASP A 9 9.85 -5.56 0.03
N ALA A 10 8.56 -5.32 -0.18
CA ALA A 10 7.73 -6.14 -1.07
C ALA A 10 7.90 -5.77 -2.55
N HIS A 11 8.83 -4.86 -2.87
CA HIS A 11 9.15 -4.43 -4.24
C HIS A 11 7.94 -3.90 -5.04
N LEU A 12 6.94 -3.36 -4.34
CA LEU A 12 5.73 -2.80 -4.95
C LEU A 12 6.05 -1.49 -5.67
N GLN A 13 5.30 -1.25 -6.76
CA GLN A 13 5.30 0.01 -7.48
C GLN A 13 3.88 0.57 -7.54
N LYS A 14 3.74 1.84 -7.91
CA LYS A 14 2.43 2.41 -8.22
C LYS A 14 1.81 1.65 -9.40
N GLY A 15 0.56 1.25 -9.25
CA GLY A 15 -0.20 0.46 -10.21
C GLY A 15 -0.02 -1.06 -10.07
N THR A 16 0.86 -1.54 -9.17
CA THR A 16 1.01 -2.97 -8.94
C THR A 16 -0.28 -3.56 -8.35
N LYS A 17 -0.78 -4.63 -8.98
CA LYS A 17 -1.86 -5.46 -8.42
C LYS A 17 -1.30 -6.43 -7.40
N ILE A 18 -1.98 -6.53 -6.27
CA ILE A 18 -1.61 -7.39 -5.16
C ILE A 18 -2.80 -8.23 -4.71
N GLU A 19 -2.52 -9.44 -4.24
CA GLU A 19 -3.41 -10.21 -3.38
C GLU A 19 -3.03 -9.93 -1.92
N TYR A 20 -4.04 -9.61 -1.13
CA TYR A 20 -3.92 -9.43 0.31
C TYR A 20 -5.13 -10.06 0.99
N GLY A 21 -4.91 -11.13 1.77
CA GLY A 21 -6.00 -11.96 2.28
C GLY A 21 -6.78 -12.60 1.13
N ASP A 22 -8.09 -12.37 1.09
CA ASP A 22 -8.99 -12.80 0.01
C ASP A 22 -9.35 -11.65 -0.97
N GLU A 23 -8.64 -10.51 -0.88
CA GLU A 23 -8.90 -9.32 -1.69
C GLU A 23 -7.81 -9.09 -2.76
N GLU A 24 -8.24 -8.78 -3.99
CA GLU A 24 -7.37 -8.23 -5.02
C GLU A 24 -7.41 -6.70 -4.97
N LEU A 25 -6.25 -6.07 -4.79
CA LEU A 25 -6.12 -4.63 -4.63
C LEU A 25 -5.05 -4.06 -5.58
N ILE A 26 -5.19 -2.79 -5.92
CA ILE A 26 -4.21 -2.03 -6.70
C ILE A 26 -3.49 -1.07 -5.77
N CYS A 27 -2.16 -1.03 -5.86
CA CYS A 27 -1.33 -0.10 -5.12
C CYS A 27 -1.34 1.28 -5.79
N PHE A 28 -2.09 2.23 -5.24
CA PHE A 28 -2.24 3.58 -5.78
C PHE A 28 -1.07 4.50 -5.45
N SER A 29 -0.45 4.30 -4.29
CA SER A 29 0.75 5.02 -3.87
C SER A 29 1.70 4.09 -3.12
N VAL A 30 3.00 4.38 -3.21
CA VAL A 30 4.05 3.68 -2.47
C VAL A 30 5.00 4.74 -1.92
N THR A 31 5.21 4.74 -0.61
CA THR A 31 6.25 5.53 0.05
C THR A 31 7.21 4.58 0.75
N ARG A 32 8.50 4.65 0.40
CA ARG A 32 9.55 3.80 0.99
C ARG A 32 10.24 4.53 2.14
N ASN A 33 10.16 3.95 3.34
CA ASN A 33 10.73 4.50 4.56
C ASN A 33 11.92 3.66 5.03
N GLY A 34 12.88 4.32 5.69
CA GLY A 34 14.07 3.67 6.26
C GLY A 34 15.34 3.75 5.40
N ASP A 35 15.30 4.46 4.26
CA ASP A 35 16.45 4.56 3.34
C ASP A 35 17.58 5.48 3.83
N TYR A 36 17.26 6.44 4.68
CA TYR A 36 18.23 7.39 5.26
C TYR A 36 18.09 7.46 6.79
N HIS A 37 16.89 7.79 7.24
CA HIS A 37 16.47 7.76 8.63
C HIS A 37 15.12 7.04 8.72
N GLY A 38 14.93 6.24 9.77
CA GLY A 38 13.67 5.52 9.96
C GLY A 38 13.87 4.13 10.56
N PRO A 39 12.94 3.20 10.30
CA PRO A 39 12.95 1.88 10.90
C PRO A 39 14.20 1.07 10.53
N ARG A 40 14.58 0.12 11.41
CA ARG A 40 15.75 -0.75 11.22
C ARG A 40 15.66 -1.63 9.96
N ARG A 41 14.44 -1.89 9.50
CA ARG A 41 14.13 -2.58 8.24
C ARG A 41 13.29 -1.63 7.39
N VAL A 42 13.39 -1.77 6.06
CA VAL A 42 12.54 -1.02 5.11
C VAL A 42 11.07 -1.19 5.50
N GLN A 43 10.30 -0.12 5.39
CA GLN A 43 8.86 -0.16 5.54
C GLN A 43 8.22 0.59 4.38
N LEU A 44 7.25 -0.03 3.71
CA LEU A 44 6.45 0.63 2.68
C LEU A 44 5.15 1.13 3.30
N ALA A 45 4.82 2.39 3.07
CA ALA A 45 3.49 2.92 3.31
C ALA A 45 2.76 3.04 1.98
N CYS A 46 1.73 2.22 1.79
CA CYS A 46 0.98 2.09 0.56
C CYS A 46 -0.47 2.51 0.75
N ILE A 47 -1.05 3.24 -0.20
CA ILE A 47 -2.50 3.35 -0.32
C ILE A 47 -2.95 2.33 -1.36
N VAL A 48 -3.85 1.45 -0.97
CA VAL A 48 -4.35 0.36 -1.80
C VAL A 48 -5.87 0.43 -1.89
N GLY A 49 -6.44 0.00 -3.01
CA GLY A 49 -7.88 -0.04 -3.20
C GLY A 49 -8.29 -0.83 -4.43
N VAL A 50 -9.59 -0.97 -4.62
CA VAL A 50 -10.15 -1.58 -5.85
C VAL A 50 -10.21 -0.55 -6.97
N THR A 51 -10.30 -0.99 -8.22
CA THR A 51 -10.23 -0.12 -9.41
C THR A 51 -11.21 1.06 -9.36
N GLU A 52 -12.40 0.84 -8.82
CA GLU A 52 -13.48 1.83 -8.68
C GLU A 52 -13.10 3.01 -7.78
N GLU A 53 -12.16 2.81 -6.85
CA GLU A 53 -11.71 3.83 -5.90
C GLU A 53 -10.57 4.69 -6.45
N TYR A 54 -10.04 4.37 -7.63
CA TYR A 54 -8.92 5.09 -8.22
C TYR A 54 -9.25 6.56 -8.51
N SER A 55 -10.49 6.87 -8.92
CA SER A 55 -10.93 8.25 -9.13
C SER A 55 -10.95 9.03 -7.82
N THR A 56 -11.47 8.45 -6.74
CA THR A 56 -11.46 9.08 -5.41
C THR A 56 -10.03 9.34 -4.93
N PHE A 57 -9.10 8.42 -5.21
CA PHE A 57 -7.70 8.61 -4.89
C PHE A 57 -7.05 9.75 -5.70
N ILE A 58 -7.22 9.79 -7.02
CA ILE A 58 -6.53 10.76 -7.89
C ILE A 58 -7.10 12.17 -7.77
N GLU A 59 -8.41 12.29 -7.53
CA GLU A 59 -9.09 13.58 -7.29
C GLU A 59 -8.96 14.04 -5.83
N GLU A 60 -8.27 13.26 -4.97
CA GLU A 60 -8.09 13.53 -3.55
C GLU A 60 -9.42 13.75 -2.77
N GLU A 61 -10.49 13.07 -3.20
CA GLU A 61 -11.83 13.12 -2.57
C GLU A 61 -11.91 12.28 -1.28
N TYR A 62 -10.87 12.34 -0.45
CA TYR A 62 -10.78 11.62 0.81
C TYR A 62 -9.83 12.33 1.77
N ILE A 63 -9.95 11.99 3.05
CA ILE A 63 -9.02 12.47 4.08
C ILE A 63 -8.08 11.33 4.44
N ALA A 64 -6.81 11.45 4.09
CA ALA A 64 -5.80 10.40 4.27
C ALA A 64 -5.62 9.91 5.73
N HIS A 65 -6.01 10.71 6.71
CA HIS A 65 -5.98 10.37 8.14
C HIS A 65 -7.14 9.45 8.57
N PHE A 66 -8.22 9.38 7.78
CA PHE A 66 -9.38 8.54 8.06
C PHE A 66 -9.36 7.22 7.30
N LEU A 67 -8.31 6.95 6.52
CA LEU A 67 -8.12 5.64 5.92
C LEU A 67 -7.87 4.61 7.02
N GLU A 68 -8.62 3.50 6.95
CA GLU A 68 -8.28 2.30 7.70
C GLU A 68 -6.82 1.94 7.44
N THR A 69 -6.08 1.64 8.50
CA THR A 69 -4.65 1.39 8.43
C THR A 69 -4.34 0.04 9.03
N GLU A 70 -3.68 -0.81 8.26
CA GLU A 70 -3.22 -2.14 8.69
C GLU A 70 -1.71 -2.25 8.54
N SER A 71 -1.10 -3.05 9.42
CA SER A 71 0.34 -3.31 9.41
C SER A 71 0.59 -4.80 9.19
N ILE A 72 1.38 -5.12 8.17
CA ILE A 72 1.64 -6.49 7.72
C ILE A 72 3.11 -6.71 7.40
N ASN A 73 3.54 -7.94 7.17
CA ASN A 73 4.89 -8.20 6.66
C ASN A 73 4.90 -8.29 5.13
N SER A 74 6.06 -8.08 4.52
CA SER A 74 6.21 -8.19 3.07
C SER A 74 5.90 -9.59 2.54
N GLU A 75 6.02 -10.64 3.37
CA GLU A 75 5.70 -12.01 2.95
C GLU A 75 4.18 -12.27 2.83
N ASP A 76 3.35 -11.40 3.42
CA ASP A 76 1.88 -11.54 3.43
C ASP A 76 1.23 -10.96 2.16
N VAL A 77 2.02 -10.34 1.27
CA VAL A 77 1.56 -9.71 0.03
C VAL A 77 2.09 -10.47 -1.17
N LYS A 78 1.22 -10.79 -2.13
CA LYS A 78 1.62 -11.42 -3.40
C LYS A 78 1.29 -10.50 -4.57
N ILE A 79 2.22 -10.40 -5.53
CA ILE A 79 2.01 -9.64 -6.76
C ILE A 79 1.37 -10.58 -7.80
N VAL A 80 0.29 -10.15 -8.45
CA VAL A 80 -0.53 -11.02 -9.35
C VAL A 80 -0.48 -10.67 -10.84
N ILE A 81 0.12 -9.54 -11.23
CA ILE A 81 0.31 -9.04 -12.62
C ILE A 81 -1.02 -8.72 -13.35
#